data_AF-A0A936WXS1-F1
#
_entry.id   AF-A0A936WXS1-F1
#
_cell.length_a   1.000
_cell.length_b   1.000
_cell.length_c   1.000
_cell.angle_alpha   90.00
_cell.angle_beta   90.00
_cell.angle_gamma   90.00
#
_symmetry.space_group_name_H-M   'P 1'
#
loop_
_entity.id
_entity.type
_entity.pdbx_description
1 polymer ?
#
loop_
_entity_poly.entity_id
_entity_poly.type
_entity_poly.pdbx_seq_one_letter_code
_entity_poly.pdbx_strand_id
1 'polypeptide(L)'
;MRINIKNITAIAFAAVAGFSSCKKPDYTFGEIKTPSALTLATVVTGADAANPNGDGTGKVSITTTATNAITYNIDFGDGKTLSVPSGTINYKYANPGTNNYTINVSAVGTGGAISNISKTIKVFVAFEIPADILASLTNGSSRTWVTDKTSPGHVGVGPADQFSPIWYAADPNTRSDCQYDDEITFTKDVNNNISMTIDNKGQSFSIGAASGYYGFAGGDNCFAISTAGAKKLVFQDATSASTPAVSTRIQFTVPGNGIVNFGTGGNTYEILAASATNIHLRNIGIDGNAWYQKLKVKP
;
A
#
# COMPACT_ATOMS: atom_id res chain seq x y z
N MET A 1 -4.32 20.00 -90.04
CA MET A 1 -3.14 20.30 -89.20
C MET A 1 -2.16 19.14 -89.35
N ARG A 2 -1.05 19.33 -90.08
CA ARG A 2 -0.05 18.26 -90.32
C ARG A 2 0.87 18.17 -89.11
N ILE A 3 0.71 17.14 -88.30
CA ILE A 3 1.57 16.91 -87.13
C ILE A 3 2.88 16.27 -87.62
N ASN A 4 3.99 16.96 -87.38
CA ASN A 4 5.32 16.60 -87.87
C ASN A 4 5.92 15.50 -86.96
N ILE A 5 5.94 14.26 -87.43
CA ILE A 5 6.35 13.05 -86.69
C ILE A 5 7.76 13.17 -86.08
N LYS A 6 8.67 13.95 -86.66
CA LYS A 6 10.02 14.20 -86.11
C LYS A 6 10.02 14.93 -84.76
N ASN A 7 9.01 15.76 -84.49
CA ASN A 7 8.92 16.50 -83.21
C ASN A 7 8.30 15.66 -82.10
N ILE A 8 7.51 14.62 -82.44
CA ILE A 8 6.93 13.69 -81.46
C ILE A 8 7.99 12.73 -80.92
N THR A 9 8.90 12.25 -81.76
CA THR A 9 10.01 11.37 -81.32
C THR A 9 11.00 12.10 -80.41
N ALA A 10 11.27 13.38 -80.65
CA ALA A 10 12.14 14.20 -79.79
C ALA A 10 11.52 14.48 -78.40
N ILE A 11 10.21 14.73 -78.35
CA ILE A 11 9.47 14.95 -77.08
C ILE A 11 9.31 13.62 -76.32
N ALA A 12 9.09 12.50 -77.01
CA ALA A 12 9.04 11.18 -76.39
C ALA A 12 10.40 10.75 -75.82
N PHE A 13 11.52 11.04 -76.50
CA PHE A 13 12.86 10.71 -76.01
C PHE A 13 13.27 11.61 -74.82
N ALA A 14 12.85 12.88 -74.81
CA ALA A 14 13.04 13.79 -73.68
C ALA A 14 12.17 13.41 -72.46
N ALA A 15 10.97 12.85 -72.67
CA ALA A 15 10.09 12.39 -71.59
C ALA A 15 10.61 11.11 -70.91
N VAL A 16 11.28 10.20 -71.64
CA VAL A 16 11.88 8.99 -71.03
C VAL A 16 13.14 9.30 -70.22
N ALA A 17 13.89 10.35 -70.57
CA ALA A 17 15.09 10.78 -69.82
C ALA A 17 14.78 11.53 -68.50
N GLY A 18 13.53 11.95 -68.28
CA GLY A 18 13.10 12.66 -67.06
C GLY A 18 12.78 11.76 -65.86
N PHE A 19 12.58 10.45 -66.07
CA PHE A 19 12.18 9.51 -64.99
C PHE A 19 13.36 8.84 -64.27
N SER A 20 14.60 9.08 -64.69
CA SER A 20 15.80 8.47 -64.10
C SER A 20 16.53 9.36 -63.08
N SER A 21 16.03 10.57 -62.80
CA SER A 21 16.68 11.51 -61.86
C SER A 21 16.15 11.48 -60.42
N CYS A 22 15.20 10.61 -60.09
CA CYS A 22 14.86 10.34 -58.69
C CYS A 22 15.90 9.38 -58.09
N LYS A 23 17.07 9.90 -57.69
CA LYS A 23 17.89 9.17 -56.71
C LYS A 23 17.03 9.03 -55.46
N LYS A 24 16.56 7.81 -55.16
CA LYS A 24 16.02 7.52 -53.84
C LYS A 24 17.13 7.87 -52.84
N PRO A 25 16.87 8.66 -51.80
CA PRO A 25 17.87 8.88 -50.77
C PRO A 25 18.23 7.51 -50.17
N ASP A 26 19.47 7.10 -50.34
CA ASP A 26 20.02 5.94 -49.66
C ASP A 26 20.21 6.33 -48.19
N TYR A 27 19.30 5.87 -47.33
CA TYR A 27 19.45 5.98 -45.89
C TYR A 27 20.40 4.89 -45.42
N THR A 28 21.68 5.19 -45.39
CA THR A 28 22.65 4.31 -44.74
C THR A 28 22.55 4.55 -43.23
N PHE A 29 22.03 3.56 -42.49
CA PHE A 29 22.32 3.49 -41.07
C PHE A 29 23.84 3.40 -40.95
N GLY A 30 24.47 4.31 -40.19
CA GLY A 30 25.89 4.19 -39.86
C GLY A 30 26.18 2.84 -39.17
N GLU A 31 27.43 2.59 -38.79
CA GLU A 31 27.79 1.32 -38.14
C GLU A 31 26.83 0.97 -36.97
N ILE A 32 26.19 -0.19 -37.09
CA ILE A 32 25.33 -0.76 -36.05
C ILE A 32 26.24 -1.35 -34.99
N LYS A 33 26.22 -0.77 -33.79
CA LYS A 33 27.03 -1.16 -32.65
C LYS A 33 26.10 -1.72 -31.57
N THR A 34 26.10 -3.03 -31.44
CA THR A 34 25.41 -3.71 -30.33
C THR A 34 26.11 -3.38 -29.01
N PRO A 35 25.37 -2.93 -27.98
CA PRO A 35 25.97 -2.65 -26.68
C PRO A 35 26.63 -3.89 -26.08
N SER A 36 27.79 -3.72 -25.43
CA SER A 36 28.54 -4.82 -24.82
C SER A 36 29.03 -4.45 -23.41
N ALA A 37 29.54 -5.43 -22.67
CA ALA A 37 29.96 -5.26 -21.27
C ALA A 37 28.87 -4.64 -20.38
N LEU A 38 27.61 -5.02 -20.63
CA LEU A 38 26.47 -4.53 -19.89
C LEU A 38 26.54 -5.00 -18.43
N THR A 39 26.53 -4.06 -17.50
CA THR A 39 26.49 -4.31 -16.06
C THR A 39 25.24 -3.73 -15.43
N LEU A 40 24.82 -4.31 -14.30
CA LEU A 40 23.68 -3.86 -13.51
C LEU A 40 24.03 -3.97 -12.02
N ALA A 41 24.24 -2.81 -11.40
CA ALA A 41 24.42 -2.66 -9.96
C ALA A 41 23.14 -2.08 -9.33
N THR A 42 22.80 -2.57 -8.15
CA THR A 42 21.61 -2.16 -7.39
C THR A 42 21.97 -2.03 -5.92
N VAL A 43 21.60 -0.91 -5.31
CA VAL A 43 21.80 -0.66 -3.87
C VAL A 43 20.46 -0.32 -3.25
N VAL A 44 19.97 -1.18 -2.35
CA VAL A 44 18.76 -0.93 -1.57
C VAL A 44 19.13 -0.03 -0.40
N THR A 45 18.40 1.07 -0.22
CA THR A 45 18.69 2.07 0.82
C THR A 45 18.53 1.44 2.21
N GLY A 46 19.53 1.65 3.07
CA GLY A 46 19.53 1.12 4.43
C GLY A 46 19.73 -0.39 4.54
N ALA A 47 20.12 -1.08 3.47
CA ALA A 47 20.39 -2.51 3.53
C ALA A 47 21.73 -2.80 4.20
N ASP A 48 21.69 -3.60 5.27
CA ASP A 48 22.86 -4.08 6.02
C ASP A 48 22.62 -5.50 6.58
N ALA A 49 23.51 -6.00 7.44
CA ALA A 49 23.39 -7.34 8.01
C ALA A 49 22.15 -7.52 8.92
N ALA A 50 21.65 -6.44 9.54
CA ALA A 50 20.47 -6.47 10.39
C ALA A 50 19.17 -6.25 9.60
N ASN A 51 19.25 -5.45 8.53
CA ASN A 51 18.14 -5.06 7.66
C ASN A 51 18.45 -5.45 6.20
N PRO A 52 18.54 -6.75 5.85
CA PRO A 52 19.00 -7.18 4.53
C PRO A 52 18.11 -6.71 3.36
N ASN A 53 16.88 -6.29 3.65
CA ASN A 53 15.91 -5.83 2.65
C ASN A 53 15.72 -4.30 2.65
N GLY A 54 16.53 -3.55 3.38
CA GLY A 54 16.47 -2.08 3.47
C GLY A 54 15.73 -1.55 4.71
N ASP A 55 15.71 -0.23 4.84
CA ASP A 55 15.15 0.52 5.97
C ASP A 55 13.63 0.76 5.91
N GLY A 56 12.95 0.19 4.92
CA GLY A 56 11.51 0.40 4.71
C GLY A 56 11.16 1.60 3.84
N THR A 57 12.12 2.39 3.36
CA THR A 57 11.84 3.53 2.46
C THR A 57 11.46 3.11 1.04
N GLY A 58 11.76 1.86 0.66
CA GLY A 58 11.56 1.34 -0.69
C GLY A 58 12.49 1.91 -1.76
N LYS A 59 13.51 2.70 -1.37
CA LYS A 59 14.40 3.38 -2.31
C LYS A 59 15.55 2.47 -2.77
N VAL A 60 15.77 2.41 -4.07
CA VAL A 60 16.84 1.63 -4.69
C VAL A 60 17.60 2.49 -5.69
N SER A 61 18.91 2.57 -5.54
CA SER A 61 19.81 3.15 -6.55
C SER A 61 20.17 2.07 -7.57
N ILE A 62 19.90 2.35 -8.85
CA ILE A 62 20.15 1.45 -9.98
C ILE A 62 21.19 2.12 -10.87
N THR A 63 22.28 1.41 -11.13
CA THR A 63 23.37 1.85 -12.01
C THR A 63 23.64 0.78 -13.05
N THR A 64 23.57 1.16 -14.31
CA THR A 64 23.88 0.30 -15.46
C THR A 64 24.86 1.01 -16.37
N THR A 65 25.81 0.24 -16.90
CA THR A 65 26.82 0.72 -17.84
C THR A 65 26.98 -0.30 -18.96
N ALA A 66 27.29 0.17 -20.16
CA ALA A 66 27.58 -0.67 -21.32
C ALA A 66 28.36 0.15 -22.34
N THR A 67 29.30 -0.50 -23.03
CA THR A 67 30.00 0.08 -24.17
C THR A 67 29.04 0.19 -25.35
N ASN A 68 29.09 1.30 -26.11
CA ASN A 68 28.24 1.57 -27.28
C ASN A 68 26.72 1.69 -26.99
N ALA A 69 26.32 1.84 -25.72
CA ALA A 69 24.94 2.20 -25.38
C ALA A 69 24.72 3.72 -25.49
N ILE A 70 23.56 4.11 -26.00
CA ILE A 70 23.09 5.49 -26.15
C ILE A 70 22.02 5.79 -25.09
N THR A 71 21.21 4.80 -24.75
CA THR A 71 20.22 4.87 -23.66
C THR A 71 19.98 3.50 -23.05
N TYR A 72 19.32 3.48 -21.90
CA TYR A 72 18.93 2.29 -21.17
C TYR A 72 17.44 2.34 -20.90
N ASN A 73 16.69 1.34 -21.38
CA ASN A 73 15.30 1.15 -20.97
C ASN A 73 15.29 0.19 -19.79
N ILE A 74 14.78 0.66 -18.65
CA ILE A 74 14.76 -0.09 -17.40
C ILE A 74 13.30 -0.43 -17.08
N ASP A 75 13.00 -1.70 -16.94
CA ASP A 75 11.78 -2.22 -16.32
C ASP A 75 12.10 -2.56 -14.86
N PHE A 76 11.37 -1.96 -13.93
CA PHE A 76 11.62 -2.11 -12.50
C PHE A 76 11.00 -3.40 -11.92
N GLY A 77 10.23 -4.16 -12.71
CA GLY A 77 9.58 -5.39 -12.25
C GLY A 77 8.34 -5.17 -11.39
N ASP A 78 7.87 -3.92 -11.27
CA ASP A 78 6.59 -3.52 -10.66
C ASP A 78 5.57 -3.05 -11.71
N GLY A 79 5.82 -3.34 -12.99
CA GLY A 79 5.01 -2.92 -14.13
C GLY A 79 5.34 -1.53 -14.66
N LYS A 80 6.30 -0.80 -14.08
CA LYS A 80 6.77 0.49 -14.60
C LYS A 80 8.07 0.35 -15.37
N THR A 81 8.20 1.14 -16.42
CA THR A 81 9.41 1.22 -17.24
C THR A 81 9.83 2.67 -17.46
N LEU A 82 11.14 2.91 -17.63
CA LEU A 82 11.68 4.24 -17.90
C LEU A 82 12.95 4.18 -18.74
N SER A 83 13.12 5.15 -19.64
CA SER A 83 14.36 5.33 -20.41
C SER A 83 15.29 6.30 -19.69
N VAL A 84 16.54 5.91 -19.48
CA VAL A 84 17.53 6.62 -18.67
C VAL A 84 18.84 6.73 -19.45
N PRO A 85 19.13 7.85 -20.13
CA PRO A 85 20.36 8.01 -20.92
C PRO A 85 21.66 7.91 -20.09
N SER A 86 21.63 8.35 -18.84
CA SER A 86 22.79 8.31 -17.93
C SER A 86 23.11 6.91 -17.39
N GLY A 87 22.21 5.94 -17.58
CA GLY A 87 22.30 4.62 -16.95
C GLY A 87 22.18 4.62 -15.43
N THR A 88 21.86 5.74 -14.78
CA THR A 88 21.77 5.84 -13.31
C THR A 88 20.44 6.45 -12.89
N ILE A 89 19.74 5.82 -11.96
CA ILE A 89 18.47 6.29 -11.42
C ILE A 89 18.24 5.84 -9.97
N ASN A 90 17.60 6.71 -9.18
CA ASN A 90 17.03 6.34 -7.88
C ASN A 90 15.54 6.08 -8.07
N TYR A 91 15.11 4.84 -7.81
CA TYR A 91 13.72 4.40 -7.94
C TYR A 91 13.11 4.12 -6.57
N LYS A 92 11.82 4.42 -6.36
CA LYS A 92 11.09 4.15 -5.11
C LYS A 92 9.97 3.15 -5.37
N TYR A 93 10.07 1.97 -4.75
CA TYR A 93 8.96 1.03 -4.66
C TYR A 93 7.95 1.49 -3.61
N ALA A 94 6.67 1.39 -3.94
CA ALA A 94 5.58 1.88 -3.09
C ALA A 94 4.78 0.77 -2.40
N ASN A 95 4.85 -0.46 -2.90
CA ASN A 95 4.04 -1.56 -2.38
C ASN A 95 4.57 -1.99 -1.00
N PRO A 96 3.79 -1.83 0.08
CA PRO A 96 4.20 -2.19 1.43
C PRO A 96 4.58 -3.68 1.55
N GLY A 97 5.37 -3.99 2.58
CA GLY A 97 5.88 -5.32 2.84
C GLY A 97 7.22 -5.60 2.15
N THR A 98 7.64 -6.87 2.18
CA THR A 98 8.90 -7.29 1.57
C THR A 98 8.63 -8.04 0.28
N ASN A 99 8.97 -7.43 -0.86
CA ASN A 99 8.64 -7.94 -2.19
C ASN A 99 9.91 -8.18 -3.01
N ASN A 100 9.85 -9.16 -3.92
CA ASN A 100 10.90 -9.42 -4.90
C ASN A 100 10.58 -8.67 -6.20
N TYR A 101 11.57 -7.97 -6.75
CA TYR A 101 11.46 -7.25 -8.00
C TYR A 101 12.56 -7.70 -8.96
N THR A 102 12.20 -8.11 -10.17
CA THR A 102 13.16 -8.45 -11.23
C THR A 102 13.34 -7.25 -12.14
N ILE A 103 14.45 -6.55 -11.96
CA ILE A 103 14.80 -5.39 -12.78
C ILE A 103 15.38 -5.91 -14.09
N ASN A 104 14.80 -5.50 -15.22
CA ASN A 104 15.31 -5.81 -16.56
C ASN A 104 15.83 -4.52 -17.21
N VAL A 105 17.05 -4.54 -17.72
CA VAL A 105 17.66 -3.42 -18.42
C VAL A 105 17.95 -3.80 -19.86
N SER A 106 17.43 -3.00 -20.79
CA SER A 106 17.72 -3.05 -22.22
C SER A 106 18.61 -1.87 -22.59
N ALA A 107 19.90 -2.12 -22.78
CA ALA A 107 20.82 -1.13 -23.32
C ALA A 107 20.62 -1.02 -24.84
N VAL A 108 20.45 0.19 -25.35
CA VAL A 108 20.14 0.46 -26.76
C VAL A 108 21.33 1.16 -27.41
N GLY A 109 21.88 0.58 -28.47
CA GLY A 109 22.97 1.11 -29.29
C GLY A 109 22.50 1.71 -30.61
N THR A 110 23.44 1.99 -31.51
CA THR A 110 23.12 2.53 -32.85
C THR A 110 22.28 1.55 -33.66
N GLY A 111 21.41 2.06 -34.54
CA GLY A 111 20.52 1.23 -35.34
C GLY A 111 19.47 0.46 -34.53
N GLY A 112 19.30 0.77 -33.24
CA GLY A 112 18.35 0.09 -32.36
C GLY A 112 18.83 -1.30 -31.90
N ALA A 113 20.13 -1.60 -31.98
CA ALA A 113 20.68 -2.83 -31.44
C ALA A 113 20.53 -2.88 -29.90
N ILE A 114 20.08 -4.02 -29.35
CA ILE A 114 19.75 -4.14 -27.92
C ILE A 114 20.56 -5.26 -27.28
N SER A 115 21.06 -4.99 -26.07
CA SER A 115 21.57 -6.00 -25.14
C SER A 115 20.79 -5.93 -23.83
N ASN A 116 20.50 -7.08 -23.23
CA ASN A 116 19.69 -7.18 -22.02
C ASN A 116 20.47 -7.76 -20.84
N ILE A 117 20.17 -7.29 -19.64
CA ILE A 117 20.58 -7.89 -18.37
C ILE A 117 19.42 -7.80 -17.38
N SER A 118 19.34 -8.75 -16.46
CA SER A 118 18.36 -8.69 -15.38
C SER A 118 18.97 -9.02 -14.03
N LYS A 119 18.34 -8.50 -12.97
CA LYS A 119 18.71 -8.77 -11.59
C LYS A 119 17.49 -8.74 -10.69
N THR A 120 17.30 -9.78 -9.91
CA THR A 120 16.26 -9.82 -8.87
C THR A 120 16.80 -9.23 -7.56
N ILE A 121 16.02 -8.34 -6.96
CA ILE A 121 16.28 -7.75 -5.65
C ILE A 121 15.09 -7.97 -4.72
N LYS A 122 15.33 -7.97 -3.41
CA LYS A 122 14.30 -8.02 -2.37
C LYS A 122 14.26 -6.69 -1.64
N VAL A 123 13.10 -6.06 -1.57
CA VAL A 123 12.93 -4.69 -1.03
C VAL A 123 11.83 -4.69 0.01
N PHE A 124 12.13 -4.16 1.19
CA PHE A 124 11.16 -3.88 2.24
C PHE A 124 10.66 -2.43 2.11
N VAL A 125 9.33 -2.29 2.13
CA VAL A 125 8.63 -1.01 2.19
C VAL A 125 7.76 -1.01 3.44
N ALA A 126 7.97 -0.04 4.33
CA ALA A 126 7.14 0.13 5.51
C ALA A 126 5.75 0.66 5.09
N PHE A 127 4.71 0.17 5.77
CA PHE A 127 3.37 0.71 5.59
C PHE A 127 3.28 2.13 6.14
N GLU A 128 2.76 3.06 5.35
CA GLU A 128 2.52 4.44 5.76
C GLU A 128 1.04 4.62 6.10
N ILE A 129 0.73 4.99 7.34
CA ILE A 129 -0.64 5.24 7.78
C ILE A 129 -1.17 6.45 6.99
N PRO A 130 -2.34 6.34 6.32
CA PRO A 130 -2.94 7.49 5.64
C PRO A 130 -3.10 8.70 6.56
N ALA A 131 -2.78 9.89 6.05
CA ALA A 131 -2.69 11.11 6.87
C ALA A 131 -4.03 11.48 7.54
N ASP A 132 -5.15 11.20 6.87
CA ASP A 132 -6.51 11.38 7.37
C ASP A 132 -6.85 10.40 8.51
N ILE A 133 -6.42 9.15 8.43
CA ILE A 133 -6.55 8.16 9.51
C ILE A 133 -5.68 8.57 10.69
N LEU A 134 -4.42 8.94 10.45
CA LEU A 134 -3.50 9.41 11.48
C LEU A 134 -4.07 10.64 12.21
N ALA A 135 -4.57 11.63 11.46
CA ALA A 135 -5.18 12.84 12.01
C ALA A 135 -6.46 12.52 12.79
N SER A 136 -7.32 11.66 12.24
CA SER A 136 -8.56 11.22 12.90
C SER A 136 -8.23 10.56 14.23
N LEU A 137 -7.37 9.54 14.26
CA LEU A 137 -7.07 8.80 15.49
C LEU A 137 -6.39 9.63 16.58
N THR A 138 -5.52 10.60 16.22
CA THR A 138 -4.57 11.22 17.17
C THR A 138 -4.68 12.73 17.33
N ASN A 139 -5.54 13.43 16.58
CA ASN A 139 -5.51 14.89 16.46
C ASN A 139 -4.13 15.48 16.06
N GLY A 140 -3.27 14.69 15.44
CA GLY A 140 -1.90 15.10 15.15
C GLY A 140 -0.91 14.96 16.31
N SER A 141 -1.30 14.45 17.48
CA SER A 141 -0.37 14.05 18.55
C SER A 141 -0.93 12.92 19.40
N SER A 142 -1.89 13.22 20.27
CA SER A 142 -2.56 12.25 21.13
C SER A 142 -4.03 12.60 21.27
N ARG A 143 -4.90 11.58 21.32
CA ARG A 143 -6.34 11.75 21.48
C ARG A 143 -6.95 10.57 22.20
N THR A 144 -7.83 10.89 23.14
CA THR A 144 -8.59 9.94 23.94
C THR A 144 -10.01 9.79 23.40
N TRP A 145 -10.47 8.55 23.37
CA TRP A 145 -11.74 8.09 22.86
C TRP A 145 -12.48 7.31 23.94
N VAL A 146 -13.80 7.39 23.90
CA VAL A 146 -14.71 6.63 24.75
C VAL A 146 -15.78 6.00 23.88
N THR A 147 -16.51 5.02 24.42
CA THR A 147 -17.65 4.42 23.69
C THR A 147 -18.67 5.49 23.31
N ASP A 148 -19.12 5.46 22.06
CA ASP A 148 -20.22 6.31 21.62
C ASP A 148 -21.57 5.71 22.05
N LYS A 149 -21.80 5.67 23.36
CA LYS A 149 -22.99 5.06 23.98
C LYS A 149 -24.33 5.61 23.48
N THR A 150 -24.30 6.78 22.85
CA THR A 150 -25.48 7.46 22.27
C THR A 150 -25.78 7.03 20.84
N SER A 151 -24.83 6.39 20.15
CA SER A 151 -24.99 5.94 18.77
C SER A 151 -25.62 4.55 18.71
N PRO A 152 -26.69 4.33 17.93
CA PRO A 152 -27.23 2.99 17.71
C PRO A 152 -26.17 2.04 17.14
N GLY A 153 -26.10 0.81 17.66
CA GLY A 153 -25.12 -0.19 17.23
C GLY A 153 -23.68 0.15 17.59
N HIS A 154 -23.45 0.95 18.64
CA HIS A 154 -22.11 1.21 19.17
C HIS A 154 -21.42 -0.05 19.71
N VAL A 155 -22.23 -1.02 20.12
CA VAL A 155 -21.85 -2.42 20.27
C VAL A 155 -22.73 -3.20 19.31
N GLY A 156 -22.14 -3.99 18.42
CA GLY A 156 -22.90 -4.74 17.46
C GLY A 156 -22.24 -6.03 17.02
N VAL A 157 -23.06 -6.91 16.45
CA VAL A 157 -22.68 -8.25 15.97
C VAL A 157 -23.27 -8.47 14.58
N GLY A 158 -22.51 -9.13 13.72
CA GLY A 158 -22.97 -9.57 12.43
C GLY A 158 -22.12 -10.70 11.85
N PRO A 159 -22.47 -11.17 10.65
CA PRO A 159 -21.68 -12.19 9.97
C PRO A 159 -20.27 -11.71 9.63
N ALA A 160 -19.34 -12.66 9.54
CA ALA A 160 -17.91 -12.42 9.27
C ALA A 160 -17.60 -11.76 7.92
N ASP A 161 -18.54 -11.75 6.98
CA ASP A 161 -18.42 -11.15 5.65
C ASP A 161 -19.19 -9.82 5.50
N GLN A 162 -19.92 -9.41 6.53
CA GLN A 162 -20.65 -8.14 6.55
C GLN A 162 -19.83 -7.03 7.20
N PHE A 163 -20.21 -5.79 6.91
CA PHE A 163 -19.59 -4.55 7.41
C PHE A 163 -20.59 -3.68 8.19
N SER A 164 -21.64 -4.31 8.70
CA SER A 164 -22.66 -3.69 9.53
C SER A 164 -23.21 -4.72 10.55
N PRO A 165 -23.59 -4.28 11.76
CA PRO A 165 -24.10 -5.16 12.82
C PRO A 165 -25.55 -5.60 12.57
N ILE A 166 -25.78 -6.51 11.62
CA ILE A 166 -27.13 -6.91 11.19
C ILE A 166 -27.79 -7.99 12.07
N TRP A 167 -27.05 -8.66 12.95
CA TRP A 167 -27.63 -9.64 13.88
C TRP A 167 -28.01 -9.01 15.21
N TYR A 168 -27.21 -8.06 15.68
CA TYR A 168 -27.49 -7.30 16.91
C TYR A 168 -26.86 -5.93 16.83
N ALA A 169 -27.63 -4.88 17.13
CA ALA A 169 -27.16 -3.52 17.29
C ALA A 169 -27.71 -2.97 18.61
N ALA A 170 -26.83 -2.64 19.56
CA ALA A 170 -27.25 -2.13 20.86
C ALA A 170 -27.97 -0.77 20.73
N ASP A 171 -29.12 -0.65 21.40
CA ASP A 171 -29.80 0.63 21.56
C ASP A 171 -28.95 1.57 22.44
N PRO A 172 -29.06 2.90 22.24
CA PRO A 172 -28.32 3.87 23.03
C PRO A 172 -28.47 3.66 24.54
N ASN A 173 -27.35 3.70 25.28
CA ASN A 173 -27.27 3.61 26.74
C ASN A 173 -27.86 2.32 27.36
N THR A 174 -27.76 1.18 26.67
CA THR A 174 -28.30 -0.10 27.15
C THR A 174 -27.24 -1.10 27.65
N ARG A 175 -25.95 -0.75 27.58
CA ARG A 175 -24.84 -1.62 28.00
C ARG A 175 -24.38 -1.30 29.43
N SER A 176 -23.59 -2.22 29.99
CA SER A 176 -22.99 -2.08 31.32
C SER A 176 -22.02 -0.90 31.40
N ASP A 177 -21.90 -0.29 32.58
CA ASP A 177 -21.03 0.88 32.80
C ASP A 177 -19.57 0.62 32.41
N CYS A 178 -19.03 -0.57 32.71
CA CYS A 178 -17.66 -0.99 32.34
C CYS A 178 -17.39 -1.06 30.82
N GLN A 179 -18.45 -0.96 30.00
CA GLN A 179 -18.34 -0.91 28.55
C GLN A 179 -18.34 0.54 28.04
N TYR A 180 -18.58 1.51 28.91
CA TYR A 180 -18.75 2.92 28.58
C TYR A 180 -17.70 3.85 29.20
N ASP A 181 -16.99 3.41 30.22
CA ASP A 181 -16.00 4.19 30.96
C ASP A 181 -14.55 3.98 30.51
N ASP A 182 -14.28 2.99 29.66
CA ASP A 182 -12.98 2.77 29.02
C ASP A 182 -12.51 4.00 28.22
N GLU A 183 -11.32 4.49 28.55
CA GLU A 183 -10.65 5.58 27.85
C GLU A 183 -9.51 5.05 26.98
N ILE A 184 -9.74 5.01 25.67
CA ILE A 184 -8.79 4.55 24.67
C ILE A 184 -8.00 5.74 24.13
N THR A 185 -6.70 5.79 24.39
CA THR A 185 -5.84 6.88 23.90
C THR A 185 -4.91 6.38 22.80
N PHE A 186 -5.02 6.98 21.61
CA PHE A 186 -4.07 6.78 20.51
C PHE A 186 -3.06 7.92 20.50
N THR A 187 -1.77 7.59 20.46
CA THR A 187 -0.67 8.57 20.44
C THR A 187 0.25 8.26 19.28
N LYS A 188 0.59 9.26 18.46
CA LYS A 188 1.60 9.12 17.41
C LYS A 188 3.00 9.50 17.91
N ASP A 189 4.02 8.82 17.38
CA ASP A 189 5.42 9.24 17.53
C ASP A 189 5.87 10.15 16.38
N VAL A 190 7.13 10.58 16.41
CA VAL A 190 7.76 11.42 15.37
C VAL A 190 7.87 10.75 14.01
N ASN A 191 7.77 9.41 13.96
CA ASN A 191 7.82 8.59 12.76
C ASN A 191 6.41 8.21 12.28
N ASN A 192 5.36 8.84 12.83
CA ASN A 192 3.95 8.55 12.56
C ASN A 192 3.50 7.12 12.92
N ASN A 193 4.24 6.39 13.77
CA ASN A 193 3.72 5.15 14.34
C ASN A 193 2.71 5.49 15.45
N ILE A 194 1.66 4.68 15.60
CA ILE A 194 0.66 4.87 16.64
C ILE A 194 0.83 3.83 17.74
N SER A 195 0.81 4.28 19.00
CA SER A 195 0.63 3.44 20.18
C SER A 195 -0.73 3.70 20.81
N MET A 196 -1.29 2.68 21.47
CA MET A 196 -2.57 2.73 22.17
C MET A 196 -2.40 2.39 23.66
N THR A 197 -3.06 3.14 24.53
CA THR A 197 -3.25 2.82 25.94
C THR A 197 -4.74 2.79 26.26
N ILE A 198 -5.14 2.00 27.25
CA ILE A 198 -6.53 1.95 27.71
C ILE A 198 -6.53 2.09 29.24
N ASP A 199 -7.23 3.11 29.74
CA ASP A 199 -7.64 3.18 31.13
C ASP A 199 -9.08 2.65 31.24
N ASN A 200 -9.21 1.41 31.71
CA ASN A 200 -10.49 0.70 31.82
C ASN A 200 -11.09 0.75 33.23
N LYS A 201 -10.60 1.64 34.10
CA LYS A 201 -11.11 1.78 35.48
C LYS A 201 -11.11 0.47 36.29
N GLY A 202 -10.27 -0.49 35.89
CA GLY A 202 -10.11 -1.79 36.54
C GLY A 202 -10.87 -2.95 35.89
N GLN A 203 -11.81 -2.71 34.96
CA GLN A 203 -12.55 -3.77 34.27
C GLN A 203 -12.91 -3.39 32.84
N SER A 204 -12.91 -4.35 31.90
CA SER A 204 -13.49 -4.15 30.57
C SER A 204 -14.55 -5.22 30.32
N PHE A 205 -15.54 -4.90 29.50
CA PHE A 205 -16.52 -5.89 29.03
C PHE A 205 -15.84 -6.92 28.13
N SER A 206 -16.27 -8.18 28.21
CA SER A 206 -15.90 -9.21 27.24
C SER A 206 -17.05 -10.17 26.97
N ILE A 207 -17.09 -10.67 25.73
CA ILE A 207 -18.04 -11.68 25.28
C ILE A 207 -17.71 -13.03 25.94
N GLY A 208 -18.74 -13.82 26.23
CA GLY A 208 -18.58 -15.13 26.86
C GLY A 208 -17.72 -16.10 26.06
N ALA A 209 -17.75 -15.99 24.72
CA ALA A 209 -16.91 -16.82 23.84
C ALA A 209 -15.40 -16.55 24.02
N ALA A 210 -15.03 -15.36 24.50
CA ALA A 210 -13.64 -14.97 24.72
C ALA A 210 -13.17 -15.18 26.16
N SER A 211 -14.00 -15.73 27.04
CA SER A 211 -13.67 -15.87 28.46
C SER A 211 -12.38 -16.64 28.70
N GLY A 212 -12.25 -17.81 28.08
CA GLY A 212 -11.03 -18.62 28.17
C GLY A 212 -9.79 -17.94 27.56
N TYR A 213 -9.96 -17.10 26.53
CA TYR A 213 -8.87 -16.37 25.89
C TYR A 213 -8.25 -15.32 26.83
N TYR A 214 -9.08 -14.66 27.62
CA TYR A 214 -8.64 -13.66 28.59
C TYR A 214 -8.42 -14.22 30.01
N GLY A 215 -8.57 -15.53 30.21
CA GLY A 215 -8.25 -16.20 31.47
C GLY A 215 -9.33 -16.11 32.55
N PHE A 216 -10.60 -15.87 32.18
CA PHE A 216 -11.74 -15.92 33.10
C PHE A 216 -12.79 -16.94 32.62
N ALA A 217 -13.86 -17.11 33.40
CA ALA A 217 -14.96 -18.04 33.11
C ALA A 217 -16.31 -17.32 33.21
N GLY A 218 -17.32 -17.88 32.55
CA GLY A 218 -18.66 -17.31 32.50
C GLY A 218 -19.03 -16.74 31.13
N GLY A 219 -20.22 -16.17 31.05
CA GLY A 219 -20.73 -15.51 29.85
C GLY A 219 -20.29 -14.06 29.74
N ASP A 220 -20.98 -13.32 28.88
CA ASP A 220 -20.87 -11.88 28.70
C ASP A 220 -20.89 -11.13 30.03
N ASN A 221 -19.78 -10.47 30.39
CA ASN A 221 -19.69 -9.71 31.63
C ASN A 221 -18.53 -8.68 31.63
N CYS A 222 -18.51 -7.84 32.66
CA CYS A 222 -17.37 -7.03 33.04
C CYS A 222 -16.36 -7.90 33.78
N PHE A 223 -15.10 -7.90 33.32
CA PHE A 223 -14.03 -8.66 33.95
C PHE A 223 -12.84 -7.76 34.24
N ALA A 224 -12.10 -8.07 35.30
CA ALA A 224 -10.84 -7.42 35.62
C ALA A 224 -9.77 -7.82 34.60
N ILE A 225 -9.72 -7.11 33.48
CA ILE A 225 -8.77 -7.34 32.38
C ILE A 225 -7.64 -6.31 32.51
N SER A 226 -6.40 -6.77 32.56
CA SER A 226 -5.24 -5.87 32.55
C SER A 226 -5.02 -5.30 31.14
N THR A 227 -5.13 -3.99 31.00
CA THR A 227 -4.84 -3.24 29.77
C THR A 227 -3.53 -2.45 29.86
N ALA A 228 -2.71 -2.71 30.87
CA ALA A 228 -1.55 -1.92 31.21
C ALA A 228 -0.50 -1.85 30.08
N GLY A 229 0.15 -0.69 29.99
CA GLY A 229 1.25 -0.42 29.06
C GLY A 229 0.80 0.09 27.70
N ALA A 230 1.70 0.83 27.05
CA ALA A 230 1.48 1.31 25.69
C ALA A 230 1.67 0.16 24.68
N LYS A 231 0.67 -0.06 23.84
CA LYS A 231 0.67 -1.09 22.80
C LYS A 231 0.98 -0.44 21.46
N LYS A 232 2.15 -0.70 20.89
CA LYS A 232 2.51 -0.23 19.55
C LYS A 232 1.66 -0.96 18.50
N LEU A 233 0.80 -0.24 17.80
CA LEU A 233 -0.10 -0.80 16.81
C LEU A 233 0.63 -1.09 15.50
N VAL A 234 0.22 -2.14 14.80
CA VAL A 234 0.76 -2.49 13.48
C VAL A 234 -0.32 -2.24 12.45
N PHE A 235 -0.13 -1.24 11.59
CA PHE A 235 -1.07 -0.88 10.52
C PHE A 235 -0.74 -1.59 9.21
N GLN A 236 -1.78 -1.91 8.46
CA GLN A 236 -1.70 -2.52 7.14
C GLN A 236 -3.00 -2.30 6.36
N ASP A 237 -2.99 -2.63 5.07
CA ASP A 237 -4.21 -2.74 4.28
C ASP A 237 -5.13 -3.83 4.87
N ALA A 238 -6.43 -3.55 4.87
CA ALA A 238 -7.44 -4.51 5.28
C ALA A 238 -7.43 -5.72 4.33
N THR A 239 -7.52 -6.92 4.91
CA THR A 239 -7.54 -8.19 4.14
C THR A 239 -8.95 -8.72 3.90
N SER A 240 -9.97 -8.03 4.39
CA SER A 240 -11.38 -8.35 4.15
C SER A 240 -11.79 -8.00 2.71
N ALA A 241 -12.94 -8.50 2.28
CA ALA A 241 -13.52 -8.16 0.98
C ALA A 241 -14.25 -6.79 0.98
N SER A 242 -13.83 -5.86 1.84
CA SER A 242 -14.48 -4.55 1.99
C SER A 242 -14.26 -3.66 0.77
N THR A 243 -15.14 -2.68 0.62
CA THR A 243 -15.03 -1.64 -0.41
C THR A 243 -14.84 -0.27 0.24
N PRO A 244 -14.31 0.74 -0.48
CA PRO A 244 -14.20 2.10 0.04
C PRO A 244 -15.54 2.73 0.48
N ALA A 245 -16.68 2.17 0.07
CA ALA A 245 -18.00 2.65 0.47
C ALA A 245 -18.39 2.25 1.90
N VAL A 246 -17.77 1.20 2.46
CA VAL A 246 -18.12 0.64 3.77
C VAL A 246 -16.93 0.54 4.73
N SER A 247 -15.72 0.85 4.25
CA SER A 247 -14.48 0.76 5.00
C SER A 247 -13.44 1.74 4.49
N THR A 248 -12.54 2.19 5.37
CA THR A 248 -11.33 2.91 4.94
C THR A 248 -10.31 1.96 4.32
N ARG A 249 -10.54 0.64 4.41
CA ARG A 249 -9.63 -0.44 4.00
C ARG A 249 -8.27 -0.42 4.71
N ILE A 250 -8.23 0.19 5.89
CA ILE A 250 -7.07 0.18 6.77
C ILE A 250 -7.43 -0.64 7.99
N GLN A 251 -6.52 -1.51 8.41
CA GLN A 251 -6.65 -2.23 9.67
C GLN A 251 -5.40 -2.06 10.52
N PHE A 252 -5.55 -2.29 11.81
CA PHE A 252 -4.43 -2.38 12.72
C PHE A 252 -4.54 -3.59 13.65
N THR A 253 -3.39 -4.15 13.99
CA THR A 253 -3.27 -5.21 14.99
C THR A 253 -2.81 -4.62 16.31
N VAL A 254 -3.51 -4.98 17.38
CA VAL A 254 -3.15 -4.66 18.76
C VAL A 254 -2.33 -5.85 19.32
N PRO A 255 -1.08 -5.64 19.75
CA PRO A 255 -0.26 -6.71 20.33
C PRO A 255 -0.88 -7.39 21.55
N GLY A 256 -0.54 -8.67 21.73
CA GLY A 256 -1.03 -9.50 22.84
C GLY A 256 -2.53 -9.79 22.72
N ASN A 257 -3.22 -9.82 23.87
CA ASN A 257 -4.66 -10.07 23.98
C ASN A 257 -5.47 -8.79 23.62
N GLY A 258 -5.21 -8.22 22.45
CA GLY A 258 -5.50 -6.83 22.09
C GLY A 258 -6.98 -6.42 22.09
N ILE A 259 -7.45 -5.89 23.22
CA ILE A 259 -8.73 -5.15 23.35
C ILE A 259 -8.58 -3.72 22.86
N VAL A 260 -9.63 -3.17 22.24
CA VAL A 260 -9.82 -1.71 22.07
C VAL A 260 -10.90 -1.21 23.02
N ASN A 261 -12.18 -1.55 22.80
CA ASN A 261 -13.28 -1.18 23.69
C ASN A 261 -13.79 -2.34 24.55
N PHE A 262 -13.96 -3.51 23.94
CA PHE A 262 -14.37 -4.71 24.64
C PHE A 262 -13.71 -5.95 24.06
N GLY A 263 -13.59 -6.99 24.88
CA GLY A 263 -12.87 -8.22 24.56
C GLY A 263 -13.71 -9.19 23.74
N THR A 264 -13.23 -9.50 22.55
CA THR A 264 -13.85 -10.47 21.61
C THR A 264 -12.95 -11.68 21.33
N GLY A 265 -11.71 -11.66 21.83
CA GLY A 265 -10.67 -12.63 21.48
C GLY A 265 -9.98 -12.38 20.13
N GLY A 266 -10.50 -11.44 19.33
CA GLY A 266 -9.82 -10.89 18.16
C GLY A 266 -8.94 -9.69 18.52
N ASN A 267 -7.83 -9.52 17.80
CA ASN A 267 -6.87 -8.43 18.03
C ASN A 267 -6.59 -7.56 16.79
N THR A 268 -7.24 -7.85 15.67
CA THR A 268 -7.09 -7.11 14.42
C THR A 268 -8.37 -6.36 14.13
N TYR A 269 -8.27 -5.04 13.99
CA TYR A 269 -9.39 -4.13 13.84
C TYR A 269 -9.31 -3.41 12.51
N GLU A 270 -10.32 -3.61 11.67
CA GLU A 270 -10.54 -2.81 10.47
C GLU A 270 -11.27 -1.51 10.84
N ILE A 271 -10.77 -0.40 10.30
CA ILE A 271 -11.39 0.92 10.47
C ILE A 271 -12.46 1.04 9.39
N LEU A 272 -13.73 0.92 9.78
CA LEU A 272 -14.83 1.11 8.85
C LEU A 272 -15.00 2.59 8.49
N ALA A 273 -14.87 3.45 9.49
CA ALA A 273 -14.87 4.90 9.33
C ALA A 273 -14.06 5.55 10.46
N ALA A 274 -13.40 6.66 10.15
CA ALA A 274 -12.75 7.52 11.15
C ALA A 274 -12.93 8.99 10.75
N SER A 275 -13.20 9.83 11.73
CA SER A 275 -13.34 11.27 11.56
C SER A 275 -12.70 12.00 12.74
N ALA A 276 -12.80 13.34 12.73
CA ALA A 276 -12.36 14.15 13.86
C ALA A 276 -13.12 13.84 15.17
N THR A 277 -14.33 13.27 15.11
CA THR A 277 -15.20 13.09 16.29
C THR A 277 -15.59 11.65 16.56
N ASN A 278 -15.51 10.75 15.58
CA ASN A 278 -16.01 9.37 15.70
C ASN A 278 -15.06 8.36 15.03
N ILE A 279 -15.02 7.15 15.57
CA ILE A 279 -14.39 5.97 14.94
C ILE A 279 -15.43 4.84 14.94
N HIS A 280 -15.50 4.10 13.84
CA HIS A 280 -16.22 2.84 13.75
C HIS A 280 -15.24 1.72 13.41
N LEU A 281 -15.05 0.80 14.35
CA LEU A 281 -14.16 -0.34 14.21
C LEU A 281 -14.95 -1.62 14.00
N ARG A 282 -14.32 -2.54 13.28
CA ARG A 282 -14.79 -3.90 13.09
C ARG A 282 -13.66 -4.88 13.38
N ASN A 283 -13.95 -5.96 14.06
CA ASN A 283 -13.00 -7.06 14.23
C ASN A 283 -13.70 -8.42 14.15
N ILE A 284 -12.95 -9.47 13.83
CA ILE A 284 -13.46 -10.85 13.91
C ILE A 284 -13.14 -11.39 15.31
N GLY A 285 -14.16 -11.84 16.03
CA GLY A 285 -14.01 -12.45 17.35
C GLY A 285 -13.52 -13.89 17.27
N ILE A 286 -13.15 -14.47 18.41
CA ILE A 286 -12.76 -15.89 18.50
C ILE A 286 -13.92 -16.84 18.16
N ASP A 287 -15.16 -16.34 18.25
CA ASP A 287 -16.38 -17.01 17.82
C ASP A 287 -16.61 -17.00 16.30
N GLY A 288 -15.74 -16.31 15.54
CA GLY A 288 -15.86 -16.15 14.10
C GLY A 288 -16.84 -15.06 13.66
N ASN A 289 -17.45 -14.33 14.60
CA ASN A 289 -18.42 -13.28 14.28
C ASN A 289 -17.71 -11.94 14.03
N ALA A 290 -18.32 -11.07 13.21
CA ALA A 290 -17.90 -9.68 13.11
C ALA A 290 -18.50 -8.87 14.28
N TRP A 291 -17.62 -8.23 15.05
CA TRP A 291 -17.96 -7.35 16.15
C TRP A 291 -17.69 -5.90 15.76
N TYR A 292 -18.61 -5.01 16.14
CA TYR A 292 -18.61 -3.60 15.76
C TYR A 292 -18.53 -2.72 17.00
N GLN A 293 -17.63 -1.73 16.96
CA GLN A 293 -17.35 -0.84 18.08
C GLN A 293 -17.38 0.61 17.58
N LYS A 294 -18.27 1.45 18.13
CA LYS A 294 -18.28 2.88 17.84
C LYS A 294 -17.70 3.66 19.00
N LEU A 295 -16.74 4.51 18.69
CA LEU A 295 -16.07 5.40 19.63
C LEU A 295 -16.37 6.85 19.25
N LYS A 296 -16.33 7.72 20.25
CA LYS A 296 -16.32 9.18 20.07
C LYS A 296 -15.21 9.79 20.89
N VAL A 297 -14.81 11.00 20.52
CA VAL A 297 -13.80 11.76 21.28
C VAL A 297 -14.28 11.96 22.71
N LYS A 298 -13.38 11.76 23.67
CA LYS A 298 -13.64 12.10 25.07
C LYS A 298 -13.80 13.63 25.18
N PRO A 299 -14.95 14.12 25.68
CA PRO A 299 -15.19 15.56 25.85
C PRO A 299 -14.16 16.25 26.75
#